data_AF-A0A0F8VSJ9-F1
#
_entry.id   AF-A0A0F8VSJ9-F1
#
_cell.length_a   1.000
_cell.length_b   1.000
_cell.length_c   1.000
_cell.angle_alpha   90.00
_cell.angle_beta   90.00
_cell.angle_gamma   90.00
#
_symmetry.space_group_name_H-M   'P 1'
#
loop_
_entity.id
_entity.type
_entity.pdbx_description
1 polymer ?
#
loop_
_entity_poly.entity_id
_entity_poly.type
_entity_poly.pdbx_seq_one_letter_code
_entity_poly.pdbx_strand_id
1 'polypeptide(L)'
;MPSPNVTDSSLNDEEGVIDKEEAISIEFDDERINKIIGDRVQKGKSFFNAKLGLSSVREKNEKRWLNKNREVAGVEVYDYQVPYADNRIFVSVETLSASLVPRIPTPEVMEAQDTEASRELAAGFERVLKRTAQDINLKANLRMATRHVLMGYRAGIIKTRWDFMKGRRLENGDYLGGPVVNYVRPHKIVIDADATDPNDIPLIAELLTATVEELTLLFPDKKDE
;
A
#
# COMPACT_ATOMS: atom_id res chain seq x y z
N MET A 1 -10.90 -57.06 -8.64
CA MET A 1 -9.59 -56.38 -8.63
C MET A 1 -9.52 -55.53 -7.38
N PRO A 2 -8.67 -55.84 -6.39
CA PRO A 2 -8.54 -55.09 -5.15
C PRO A 2 -7.43 -54.03 -5.25
N SER A 3 -7.66 -52.89 -4.60
CA SER A 3 -6.72 -51.76 -4.47
C SER A 3 -5.49 -52.14 -3.65
N PRO A 4 -4.28 -51.62 -3.98
CA PRO A 4 -3.10 -51.81 -3.16
C PRO A 4 -3.09 -50.84 -1.97
N ASN A 5 -2.84 -51.40 -0.79
CA ASN A 5 -2.52 -50.70 0.45
C ASN A 5 -1.30 -49.77 0.27
N VAL A 6 -1.43 -48.51 0.68
CA VAL A 6 -0.27 -47.68 1.03
C VAL A 6 -0.17 -47.70 2.55
N THR A 7 0.75 -48.51 3.05
CA THR A 7 1.16 -48.52 4.46
C THR A 7 2.12 -47.37 4.72
N ASP A 8 1.90 -46.68 5.84
CA ASP A 8 2.81 -45.75 6.51
C ASP A 8 4.27 -46.22 6.47
N SER A 9 5.16 -45.32 6.06
CA SER A 9 6.52 -45.28 6.59
C SER A 9 7.12 -43.88 6.41
N SER A 10 7.37 -43.24 7.56
CA SER A 10 8.23 -42.07 7.80
C SER A 10 7.90 -40.78 7.04
N LEU A 11 7.04 -39.96 7.65
CA LEU A 11 7.19 -38.50 7.63
C LEU A 11 8.53 -38.17 8.30
N ASN A 12 9.59 -38.05 7.50
CA ASN A 12 10.77 -37.32 7.92
C ASN A 12 10.43 -35.84 7.78
N ASP A 13 10.34 -35.17 8.93
CA ASP A 13 10.31 -33.71 9.10
C ASP A 13 11.64 -33.10 8.62
N GLU A 14 11.87 -33.11 7.31
CA GLU A 14 12.72 -32.11 6.67
C GLU A 14 11.77 -31.00 6.24
N GLU A 15 11.42 -30.12 7.20
CA GLU A 15 10.94 -28.78 6.87
C GLU A 15 11.98 -28.19 5.93
N GLY A 16 11.63 -28.18 4.64
CA GLY A 16 12.44 -27.59 3.60
C GLY A 16 12.80 -26.19 4.06
N VAL A 17 14.09 -26.00 4.33
CA VAL A 17 14.71 -24.69 4.16
C VAL A 17 14.20 -24.24 2.80
N ILE A 18 13.42 -23.18 2.79
CA ILE A 18 13.09 -22.50 1.54
C ILE A 18 14.46 -22.11 1.02
N ASP A 19 15.00 -22.92 0.11
CA ASP A 19 16.15 -22.54 -0.70
C ASP A 19 15.82 -21.13 -1.13
N LYS A 20 16.71 -20.19 -0.81
CA LYS A 20 16.64 -18.83 -1.32
C LYS A 20 16.63 -19.00 -2.83
N GLU A 21 15.44 -19.10 -3.41
CA GLU A 21 15.24 -19.28 -4.84
C GLU A 21 16.17 -18.28 -5.48
N GLU A 22 17.04 -18.76 -6.37
CA GLU A 22 17.94 -17.93 -7.16
C GLU A 22 17.14 -16.73 -7.63
N ALA A 23 17.30 -15.62 -6.92
CA ALA A 23 16.69 -14.36 -7.27
C ALA A 23 17.10 -14.17 -8.72
N ILE A 24 16.15 -13.95 -9.62
CA ILE A 24 16.37 -13.73 -11.05
C ILE A 24 17.46 -12.65 -11.19
N SER A 25 18.73 -13.07 -11.18
CA SER A 25 19.88 -12.20 -11.04
C SER A 25 20.33 -11.88 -12.44
N ILE A 26 19.46 -11.16 -13.15
CA ILE A 26 19.83 -10.60 -14.42
C ILE A 26 20.72 -9.42 -14.07
N GLU A 27 22.02 -9.58 -14.29
CA GLU A 27 23.00 -8.51 -14.17
C GLU A 27 22.70 -7.44 -15.22
N PHE A 28 21.88 -6.46 -14.84
CA PHE A 28 21.71 -5.24 -15.59
C PHE A 28 22.59 -4.15 -14.98
N ASP A 29 23.23 -3.39 -15.84
CA ASP A 29 23.88 -2.13 -15.45
C ASP A 29 22.84 -1.15 -14.90
N ASP A 30 23.19 -0.44 -13.82
CA ASP A 30 22.29 0.49 -13.11
C ASP A 30 21.77 1.58 -14.04
N GLU A 31 22.60 2.07 -14.96
CA GLU A 31 22.18 3.05 -15.98
C GLU A 31 21.07 2.50 -16.88
N ARG A 32 21.17 1.22 -17.24
CA ARG A 32 20.19 0.55 -18.10
C ARG A 32 18.87 0.33 -17.37
N ILE A 33 18.91 -0.03 -16.09
CA ILE A 33 17.72 -0.15 -15.23
C ILE A 33 17.04 1.22 -15.10
N ASN A 34 17.82 2.26 -14.77
CA ASN A 34 17.32 3.62 -14.62
C ASN A 34 16.70 4.15 -15.91
N LYS A 35 17.28 3.83 -17.08
CA LYS A 35 16.69 4.20 -18.36
C LYS A 35 15.36 3.49 -18.60
N ILE A 36 15.30 2.16 -18.46
CA ILE A 36 14.08 1.39 -18.75
C ILE A 36 12.94 1.78 -17.80
N ILE A 37 13.20 1.82 -16.49
CA ILE A 37 12.19 2.14 -15.47
C ILE A 37 11.87 3.64 -15.52
N GLY A 38 12.88 4.50 -15.62
CA GLY A 38 12.72 5.95 -15.68
C GLY A 38 11.89 6.39 -16.87
N ASP A 39 12.15 5.83 -18.06
CA ASP A 39 11.37 6.14 -19.28
C ASP A 39 9.91 5.73 -19.11
N ARG A 40 9.63 4.56 -18.52
CA ARG A 40 8.25 4.11 -18.25
C ARG A 40 7.55 4.99 -17.22
N VAL A 41 8.23 5.35 -16.14
CA VAL A 41 7.69 6.26 -15.12
C VAL A 41 7.37 7.62 -15.73
N GLN A 42 8.25 8.16 -16.58
CA GLN A 42 8.04 9.44 -17.23
C GLN A 42 6.91 9.37 -18.26
N LYS A 43 6.83 8.29 -19.05
CA LYS A 43 5.72 8.02 -19.98
C LYS A 43 4.39 7.98 -19.24
N GLY A 44 4.30 7.23 -18.13
CA GLY A 44 3.12 7.15 -17.28
C GLY A 44 2.69 8.50 -16.73
N LYS A 45 3.62 9.27 -16.13
CA LYS A 45 3.35 10.62 -15.62
C LYS A 45 2.81 11.55 -16.72
N SER A 46 3.49 11.61 -17.86
CA SER A 46 3.11 12.47 -18.98
C SER A 46 1.74 12.08 -19.56
N PHE A 47 1.48 10.79 -19.72
CA PHE A 47 0.20 10.29 -20.23
C PHE A 47 -0.98 10.70 -19.35
N PHE A 48 -0.92 10.40 -18.05
CA PHE A 48 -2.01 10.73 -17.13
C PHE A 48 -2.14 12.23 -16.89
N ASN A 49 -1.05 12.99 -16.95
CA ASN A 49 -1.12 14.45 -16.90
C ASN A 49 -1.75 15.05 -18.16
N ALA A 50 -1.41 14.55 -19.36
CA ALA A 50 -2.02 15.01 -20.60
C ALA A 50 -3.52 14.67 -20.67
N LYS A 51 -3.91 13.45 -20.26
CA LYS A 51 -5.28 12.97 -20.35
C LYS A 51 -6.21 13.53 -19.26
N LEU A 52 -5.72 13.63 -18.03
CA LEU A 52 -6.55 13.87 -16.85
C LEU A 52 -6.14 15.11 -16.04
N GLY A 53 -4.99 15.74 -16.36
CA GLY A 53 -4.45 16.86 -15.61
C GLY A 53 -4.16 16.51 -14.14
N LEU A 54 -3.75 15.26 -13.85
CA LEU A 54 -3.70 14.75 -12.47
C LEU A 54 -2.88 15.62 -11.53
N SER A 55 -1.67 16.05 -11.93
CA SER A 55 -0.83 16.90 -11.08
C SER A 55 -1.52 18.20 -10.68
N SER A 56 -2.07 18.95 -11.66
CA SER A 56 -2.69 20.25 -11.38
C SER A 56 -4.02 20.12 -10.63
N VAL A 57 -4.81 19.09 -10.93
CA VAL A 57 -6.07 18.81 -10.22
C VAL A 57 -5.80 18.46 -8.76
N ARG A 58 -4.83 17.58 -8.51
CA ARG A 58 -4.51 17.16 -7.14
C ARG A 58 -3.93 18.32 -6.31
N GLU A 59 -3.05 19.13 -6.89
CA GLU A 59 -2.50 20.32 -6.22
C GLU A 59 -3.61 21.35 -5.88
N LYS A 60 -4.51 21.63 -6.82
CA LYS A 60 -5.66 22.52 -6.56
C LYS A 60 -6.56 21.96 -5.46
N ASN A 61 -6.80 20.66 -5.46
CA ASN A 61 -7.63 20.00 -4.45
C ASN A 61 -6.98 20.02 -3.06
N GLU A 62 -5.67 19.81 -2.96
CA GLU A 62 -4.93 19.92 -1.71
C GLU A 62 -4.99 21.35 -1.16
N LYS A 63 -4.78 22.36 -2.02
CA LYS A 63 -4.93 23.77 -1.66
C LYS A 63 -6.33 24.09 -1.15
N ARG A 64 -7.38 23.61 -1.83
CA ARG A 64 -8.78 23.81 -1.40
C ARG A 64 -9.04 23.19 -0.02
N TRP A 65 -8.52 21.99 0.23
CA TRP A 65 -8.64 21.33 1.53
C TRP A 65 -7.87 22.07 2.64
N LEU A 66 -6.73 22.69 2.34
CA LEU A 66 -5.96 23.55 3.26
C LEU A 66 -6.54 24.96 3.43
N ASN A 67 -7.76 25.22 2.95
CA ASN A 67 -8.41 26.53 2.94
C ASN A 67 -7.70 27.61 2.10
N LYS A 68 -6.82 27.20 1.17
CA LYS A 68 -6.12 28.10 0.23
C LYS A 68 -6.93 28.35 -1.04
N ASN A 69 -8.25 28.48 -0.88
CA ASN A 69 -9.17 28.66 -2.00
C ASN A 69 -8.86 29.93 -2.82
N ARG A 70 -8.30 30.95 -2.18
CA ARG A 70 -7.90 32.21 -2.81
C ARG A 70 -6.71 32.05 -3.74
N GLU A 71 -5.69 31.30 -3.32
CA GLU A 71 -4.54 30.95 -4.18
C GLU A 71 -5.02 30.18 -5.43
N VAL A 72 -6.03 29.32 -5.27
CA VAL A 72 -6.61 28.56 -6.39
C VAL A 72 -7.45 29.45 -7.32
N ALA A 73 -8.12 30.46 -6.76
CA ALA A 73 -8.95 31.40 -7.51
C ALA A 73 -8.16 32.56 -8.13
N GLY A 74 -6.88 32.74 -7.75
CA GLY A 74 -6.05 33.87 -8.18
C GLY A 74 -6.53 35.22 -7.65
N VAL A 75 -7.25 35.23 -6.51
CA VAL A 75 -7.80 36.46 -5.92
C VAL A 75 -6.85 36.96 -4.85
N GLU A 76 -6.17 38.06 -5.13
CA GLU A 76 -5.41 38.82 -4.15
C GLU A 76 -6.36 39.74 -3.36
N VAL A 77 -6.10 39.84 -2.07
CA VAL A 77 -6.88 40.66 -1.16
C VAL A 77 -5.97 41.77 -0.69
N TYR A 78 -6.45 43.01 -0.78
CA TYR A 78 -5.67 44.17 -0.35
C TYR A 78 -5.28 44.04 1.12
N ASP A 79 -4.13 44.59 1.50
CA ASP A 79 -3.56 44.45 2.86
C ASP A 79 -4.52 44.89 3.98
N TYR A 80 -5.46 45.80 3.69
CA TYR A 80 -6.46 46.28 4.65
C TYR A 80 -7.70 45.39 4.79
N GLN A 81 -7.88 44.39 3.93
CA GLN A 81 -9.04 43.49 3.95
C GLN A 81 -8.69 42.22 4.72
N VAL A 82 -9.40 41.95 5.82
CA VAL A 82 -9.23 40.70 6.56
C VAL A 82 -9.86 39.53 5.79
N PRO A 83 -9.09 38.47 5.48
CA PRO A 83 -9.65 37.29 4.86
C PRO A 83 -10.72 36.61 5.71
N TYR A 84 -11.97 36.57 5.24
CA TYR A 84 -12.90 35.56 5.74
C TYR A 84 -12.41 34.16 5.34
N ALA A 85 -12.33 33.27 6.33
CA ALA A 85 -11.81 31.90 6.21
C ALA A 85 -12.74 30.93 6.95
N ASP A 86 -13.57 30.20 6.21
CA ASP A 86 -14.39 29.09 6.72
C ASP A 86 -14.12 27.84 5.86
N ASN A 87 -13.43 26.85 6.44
CA ASN A 87 -13.01 25.65 5.73
C ASN A 87 -14.06 24.54 5.80
N ARG A 88 -15.20 24.77 5.14
CA ARG A 88 -16.27 23.77 5.05
C ARG A 88 -15.82 22.48 4.36
N ILE A 89 -14.91 22.58 3.39
CA ILE A 89 -14.39 21.42 2.66
C ILE A 89 -13.68 20.47 3.62
N PHE A 90 -12.80 20.98 4.49
CA PHE A 90 -12.13 20.16 5.50
C PHE A 90 -13.13 19.51 6.45
N VAL A 91 -14.08 20.29 6.99
CA VAL A 91 -15.09 19.77 7.93
C VAL A 91 -15.92 18.66 7.29
N SER A 92 -16.40 18.87 6.05
CA SER A 92 -17.16 17.87 5.30
C SER A 92 -16.35 16.62 5.01
N VAL A 93 -15.09 16.75 4.55
CA VAL A 93 -14.21 15.60 4.28
C VAL A 93 -13.94 14.80 5.55
N GLU A 94 -13.65 15.45 6.67
CA GLU A 94 -13.40 14.74 7.94
C GLU A 94 -14.65 14.04 8.44
N THR A 95 -15.81 14.69 8.35
CA THR A 95 -17.10 14.12 8.76
C THR A 95 -17.45 12.91 7.91
N LEU A 96 -17.36 13.02 6.58
CA LEU A 96 -17.63 11.92 5.67
C LEU A 96 -16.63 10.78 5.82
N SER A 97 -15.34 11.08 6.00
CA SER A 97 -14.31 10.03 6.20
C SER A 97 -14.57 9.20 7.45
N ALA A 98 -15.02 9.84 8.54
CA ALA A 98 -15.39 9.16 9.78
C ALA A 98 -16.66 8.33 9.62
N SER A 99 -17.62 8.83 8.83
CA SER A 99 -18.88 8.13 8.57
C SER A 99 -18.73 6.94 7.62
N LEU A 100 -17.82 7.00 6.64
CA LEU A 100 -17.59 5.92 5.67
C LEU A 100 -16.79 4.77 6.24
N VAL A 101 -15.91 5.03 7.22
CA VAL A 101 -15.11 4.00 7.89
C VAL A 101 -15.42 3.99 9.40
N PRO A 102 -16.66 3.64 9.79
CA PRO A 102 -17.06 3.67 11.20
C PRO A 102 -16.44 2.50 11.99
N ARG A 103 -16.22 1.36 11.32
CA ARG A 103 -15.70 0.11 11.89
C ARG A 103 -14.55 -0.42 11.04
N ILE A 104 -13.72 -1.28 11.63
CA ILE A 104 -12.72 -2.05 10.88
C ILE A 104 -13.49 -3.03 10.00
N PRO A 105 -13.29 -3.06 8.67
CA PRO A 105 -13.84 -4.12 7.85
C PRO A 105 -13.14 -5.43 8.24
N THR A 106 -13.93 -6.39 8.70
CA THR A 106 -13.45 -7.71 9.07
C THR A 106 -13.79 -8.69 7.95
N PRO A 107 -12.80 -9.45 7.44
CA PRO A 107 -13.10 -10.51 6.48
C PRO A 107 -13.92 -11.61 7.16
N GLU A 108 -14.92 -12.12 6.47
CA GLU A 108 -15.66 -13.31 6.85
C GLU A 108 -14.98 -14.52 6.21
N VAL A 109 -14.61 -15.51 7.01
CA VAL A 109 -13.92 -16.71 6.56
C VAL A 109 -14.93 -17.85 6.54
N MET A 110 -15.22 -18.36 5.35
CA MET A 110 -16.12 -19.49 5.17
C MET A 110 -15.35 -20.81 5.23
N GLU A 111 -16.01 -21.85 5.74
CA GLU A 111 -15.47 -23.21 5.76
C GLU A 111 -15.29 -23.75 4.34
N ALA A 112 -14.19 -24.47 4.11
CA ALA A 112 -13.93 -25.10 2.81
C ALA A 112 -14.69 -26.43 2.64
N GLN A 113 -14.91 -27.14 3.75
CA GLN A 113 -15.64 -28.40 3.82
C GLN A 113 -16.58 -28.40 5.03
N ASP A 114 -17.66 -29.16 4.93
CA ASP A 114 -18.64 -29.35 6.01
C ASP A 114 -18.13 -30.40 7.03
N THR A 115 -17.03 -30.06 7.70
CA THR A 115 -16.43 -30.88 8.76
C THR A 115 -16.22 -30.03 10.01
N GLU A 116 -16.30 -30.64 11.19
CA GLU A 116 -16.11 -29.93 12.47
C GLU A 116 -14.73 -29.26 12.55
N ALA A 117 -13.68 -29.95 12.09
CA ALA A 117 -12.32 -29.39 12.02
C ALA A 117 -12.24 -28.14 11.11
N SER A 118 -12.93 -28.16 9.96
CA SER A 118 -12.98 -27.02 9.02
C SER A 118 -13.71 -25.82 9.63
N ARG A 119 -14.79 -26.04 10.41
CA ARG A 119 -15.50 -24.99 11.16
C ARG A 119 -14.62 -24.34 12.22
N GLU A 120 -13.94 -25.16 13.02
CA GLU A 120 -13.05 -24.66 14.06
C GLU A 120 -11.88 -23.86 13.48
N LEU A 121 -11.30 -24.35 12.38
CA LEU A 121 -10.22 -23.66 11.68
C LEU A 121 -10.68 -22.31 11.12
N ALA A 122 -11.83 -22.26 10.44
CA ALA A 122 -12.39 -21.03 9.90
C ALA A 122 -12.64 -19.98 11.01
N ALA A 123 -13.26 -20.40 12.11
CA ALA A 123 -13.51 -19.54 13.26
C ALA A 123 -12.20 -19.06 13.94
N GLY A 124 -11.18 -19.92 14.00
CA GLY A 124 -9.86 -19.57 14.50
C GLY A 124 -9.18 -18.53 13.60
N PHE A 125 -9.20 -18.75 12.29
CA PHE A 125 -8.60 -17.89 11.29
C PHE A 125 -9.27 -16.51 11.25
N GLU A 126 -10.60 -16.45 11.32
CA GLU A 126 -11.35 -15.19 11.38
C GLU A 126 -10.94 -14.34 12.61
N ARG A 127 -10.81 -14.97 13.79
CA ARG A 127 -10.34 -14.28 15.01
C ARG A 127 -8.93 -13.71 14.83
N VAL A 128 -8.03 -14.47 14.20
CA VAL A 128 -6.66 -14.02 13.91
C VAL A 128 -6.71 -12.82 12.97
N LEU A 129 -7.41 -12.90 11.84
CA LEU A 129 -7.53 -11.80 10.88
C LEU A 129 -8.12 -10.53 11.53
N LYS A 130 -9.13 -10.68 12.39
CA LYS A 130 -9.72 -9.55 13.12
C LYS A 130 -8.71 -8.88 14.06
N ARG A 131 -7.90 -9.68 14.78
CA ARG A 131 -6.85 -9.16 15.65
C ARG A 131 -5.74 -8.50 14.85
N THR A 132 -5.27 -9.14 13.78
CA THR A 132 -4.27 -8.57 12.87
C THR A 132 -4.75 -7.25 12.26
N ALA A 133 -6.02 -7.14 11.88
CA ALA A 133 -6.59 -5.90 11.36
C ALA A 133 -6.59 -4.76 12.40
N GLN A 134 -6.72 -5.07 13.69
CA GLN A 134 -6.54 -4.11 14.78
C GLN A 134 -5.06 -3.73 14.94
N ASP A 135 -4.17 -4.71 14.99
CA ASP A 135 -2.73 -4.51 15.22
C ASP A 135 -2.08 -3.65 14.12
N ILE A 136 -2.51 -3.81 12.87
CA ILE A 136 -2.03 -3.01 11.72
C ILE A 136 -2.72 -1.64 11.60
N ASN A 137 -3.57 -1.26 12.56
CA ASN A 137 -4.37 -0.04 12.53
C ASN A 137 -5.15 0.14 11.20
N LEU A 138 -5.76 -0.95 10.70
CA LEU A 138 -6.38 -0.97 9.37
C LEU A 138 -7.45 0.12 9.20
N LYS A 139 -8.23 0.42 10.25
CA LYS A 139 -9.22 1.51 10.25
C LYS A 139 -8.60 2.87 9.96
N ALA A 140 -7.45 3.18 10.59
CA ALA A 140 -6.78 4.46 10.38
C ALA A 140 -6.26 4.56 8.94
N ASN A 141 -5.63 3.50 8.43
CA ASN A 141 -5.14 3.44 7.06
C ASN A 141 -6.26 3.58 6.02
N LEU A 142 -7.39 2.87 6.21
CA LEU A 142 -8.57 2.99 5.35
C LEU A 142 -9.17 4.39 5.42
N ARG A 143 -9.29 4.98 6.60
CA ARG A 143 -9.78 6.36 6.74
C ARG A 143 -8.91 7.35 5.98
N MET A 144 -7.59 7.17 6.00
CA MET A 144 -6.65 7.99 5.22
C MET A 144 -6.82 7.79 3.70
N ALA A 145 -6.98 6.54 3.24
CA ALA A 145 -7.25 6.25 1.84
C ALA A 145 -8.59 6.87 1.37
N THR A 146 -9.64 6.75 2.18
CA THR A 146 -10.95 7.38 1.92
C THR A 146 -10.85 8.90 1.90
N ARG A 147 -10.09 9.50 2.83
CA ARG A 147 -9.81 10.94 2.83
C ARG A 147 -9.18 11.38 1.50
N HIS A 148 -8.20 10.65 0.98
CA HIS A 148 -7.57 10.98 -0.31
C HIS A 148 -8.59 10.97 -1.47
N VAL A 149 -9.52 10.01 -1.50
CA VAL A 149 -10.60 9.99 -2.49
C VAL A 149 -11.52 11.21 -2.33
N LEU A 150 -12.00 11.48 -1.11
CA LEU A 150 -12.91 12.59 -0.80
C LEU A 150 -12.30 13.97 -1.04
N MET A 151 -10.99 14.13 -0.79
CA MET A 151 -10.25 15.34 -1.14
C MET A 151 -10.22 15.60 -2.65
N GLY A 152 -10.47 14.58 -3.47
CA GLY A 152 -10.45 14.68 -4.93
C GLY A 152 -9.11 14.26 -5.54
N TYR A 153 -8.28 13.45 -4.86
CA TYR A 153 -7.11 12.84 -5.50
C TYR A 153 -7.46 11.75 -6.51
N ARG A 154 -8.76 11.42 -6.61
CA ARG A 154 -9.39 10.42 -7.50
C ARG A 154 -9.03 8.96 -7.19
N ALA A 155 -8.09 8.72 -6.27
CA ALA A 155 -7.71 7.40 -5.82
C ALA A 155 -7.31 7.42 -4.34
N GLY A 156 -7.59 6.32 -3.65
CA GLY A 156 -7.03 6.00 -2.34
C GLY A 156 -6.13 4.79 -2.51
N ILE A 157 -4.91 4.84 -1.97
CA ILE A 157 -3.91 3.80 -2.19
C ILE A 157 -3.51 3.21 -0.84
N ILE A 158 -3.58 1.88 -0.77
CA ILE A 158 -3.16 1.09 0.37
C ILE A 158 -2.07 0.15 -0.12
N LYS A 159 -0.93 0.18 0.56
CA LYS A 159 0.22 -0.68 0.30
C LYS A 159 0.32 -1.70 1.43
N THR A 160 0.37 -2.97 1.05
CA THR A 160 0.63 -4.07 1.96
C THR A 160 2.04 -4.60 1.67
N ARG A 161 2.86 -4.76 2.72
CA ARG A 161 4.19 -5.36 2.64
C ARG A 161 4.35 -6.41 3.73
N TRP A 162 5.23 -7.38 3.52
CA TRP A 162 5.68 -8.26 4.60
C TRP A 162 6.84 -7.59 5.33
N ASP A 163 6.84 -7.65 6.66
CA ASP A 163 7.91 -7.13 7.50
C ASP A 163 8.48 -8.26 8.34
N PHE A 164 9.72 -8.67 8.03
CA PHE A 164 10.40 -9.77 8.71
C PHE A 164 10.79 -9.44 10.15
N MET A 165 10.70 -8.18 10.60
CA MET A 165 11.01 -7.78 11.97
C MET A 165 9.77 -7.73 12.88
N LYS A 166 8.60 -8.11 12.37
CA LYS A 166 7.33 -8.13 13.12
C LYS A 166 6.90 -9.54 13.50
N GLY A 167 5.94 -9.64 14.43
CA GLY A 167 5.33 -10.90 14.81
C GLY A 167 5.93 -11.49 16.09
N ARG A 168 5.64 -12.78 16.33
CA ARG A 168 6.17 -13.49 17.49
C ARG A 168 7.67 -13.74 17.30
N ARG A 169 8.44 -13.49 18.36
CA ARG A 169 9.85 -13.86 18.40
C ARG A 169 9.98 -15.37 18.55
N LEU A 170 10.76 -15.98 17.67
CA LEU A 170 11.12 -17.38 17.67
C LEU A 170 12.23 -17.63 18.70
N GLU A 171 12.43 -18.89 19.10
CA GLU A 171 13.42 -19.26 20.11
C GLU A 171 14.86 -19.00 19.65
N ASN A 172 15.11 -19.01 18.34
CA ASN A 172 16.39 -18.67 17.72
C ASN A 172 16.69 -17.15 17.72
N GLY A 173 15.77 -16.31 18.21
CA GLY A 173 15.92 -14.87 18.29
C GLY A 173 15.35 -14.09 17.10
N ASP A 174 14.98 -14.76 16.02
CA ASP A 174 14.35 -14.17 14.83
C ASP A 174 12.86 -13.90 15.03
N TYR A 175 12.24 -13.19 14.10
CA TYR A 175 10.81 -12.91 14.11
C TYR A 175 10.10 -13.70 13.00
N LEU A 176 8.87 -14.16 13.25
CA LEU A 176 8.04 -14.86 12.26
C LEU A 176 7.73 -14.00 11.02
N GLY A 177 7.88 -12.68 11.14
CA GLY A 177 7.39 -11.72 10.17
C GLY A 177 5.89 -11.48 10.30
N GLY A 178 5.40 -10.40 9.69
CA GLY A 178 3.97 -10.15 9.61
C GLY A 178 3.59 -9.08 8.58
N PRO A 179 2.30 -9.01 8.21
CA PRO A 179 1.83 -8.03 7.25
C PRO A 179 1.84 -6.63 7.86
N VAL A 180 2.25 -5.66 7.05
CA VAL A 180 2.17 -4.24 7.34
C VAL A 180 1.37 -3.57 6.26
N VAL A 181 0.32 -2.88 6.69
CA VAL A 181 -0.54 -2.10 5.80
C VAL A 181 -0.30 -0.63 6.08
N ASN A 182 0.02 0.13 5.04
CA ASN A 182 0.22 1.57 5.09
C ASN A 182 -0.60 2.24 3.99
N TYR A 183 -1.11 3.44 4.27
CA TYR A 183 -1.65 4.29 3.22
C TYR A 183 -0.51 5.01 2.49
N VAL A 184 -0.64 5.18 1.17
CA VAL A 184 0.32 5.94 0.36
C VAL A 184 -0.39 7.15 -0.24
N ARG A 185 0.29 8.30 -0.28
CA ARG A 185 -0.24 9.48 -0.98
C ARG A 185 -0.26 9.19 -2.48
N PRO A 186 -1.40 9.38 -3.18
CA PRO A 186 -1.50 9.14 -4.62
C PRO A 186 -0.52 9.92 -5.49
N HIS A 187 0.02 11.02 -5.00
CA HIS A 187 1.09 11.80 -5.65
C HIS A 187 2.39 11.03 -5.83
N LYS A 188 2.66 10.07 -4.94
CA LYS A 188 3.89 9.27 -4.97
C LYS A 188 3.77 8.08 -5.90
N ILE A 189 2.56 7.71 -6.32
CA ILE A 189 2.33 6.55 -7.16
C ILE A 189 2.23 6.96 -8.62
N VAL A 190 2.96 6.21 -9.45
CA VAL A 190 2.91 6.28 -10.91
C VAL A 190 2.52 4.91 -11.41
N ILE A 191 1.50 4.88 -12.26
CA ILE A 191 1.04 3.68 -12.94
C ILE A 191 1.50 3.80 -14.39
N ASP A 192 1.82 2.67 -15.02
CA ASP A 192 2.12 2.64 -16.46
C ASP A 192 0.98 3.24 -17.29
N ALA A 193 1.32 3.89 -18.40
CA ALA A 193 0.35 4.42 -19.35
C ALA A 193 -0.47 3.29 -20.01
N ASP A 194 0.15 2.13 -20.17
CA ASP A 194 -0.43 0.96 -20.83
C ASP A 194 -1.22 0.06 -19.85
N ALA A 195 -1.43 0.50 -18.60
CA ALA A 195 -2.19 -0.21 -17.59
C ALA A 195 -3.70 -0.17 -17.88
N THR A 196 -4.17 -1.08 -18.74
CA THR A 196 -5.59 -1.25 -19.07
C THR A 196 -6.28 -2.33 -18.25
N ASP A 197 -5.55 -3.38 -17.86
CA ASP A 197 -6.05 -4.46 -17.01
C ASP A 197 -5.73 -4.16 -15.53
N PRO A 198 -6.72 -4.10 -14.64
CA PRO A 198 -6.49 -3.95 -13.21
C PRO A 198 -5.70 -5.09 -12.55
N ASN A 199 -5.73 -6.30 -13.13
CA ASN A 199 -5.07 -7.48 -12.58
C ASN A 199 -3.66 -7.69 -13.15
N ASP A 200 -3.36 -7.09 -14.30
CA ASP A 200 -2.07 -7.16 -14.98
C ASP A 200 -1.57 -5.75 -15.31
N ILE A 201 -0.90 -5.15 -14.33
CA ILE A 201 -0.34 -3.80 -14.45
C ILE A 201 1.18 -3.95 -14.66
N PRO A 202 1.72 -3.56 -15.83
CA PRO A 202 3.13 -3.77 -16.15
C PRO A 202 4.11 -3.06 -15.20
N LEU A 203 3.69 -1.91 -14.65
CA LEU A 203 4.50 -1.15 -13.70
C LEU A 203 3.62 -0.34 -12.76
N ILE A 204 3.88 -0.51 -11.46
CA ILE A 204 3.45 0.40 -10.39
C ILE A 204 4.70 0.87 -9.67
N ALA A 205 5.01 2.15 -9.79
CA ALA A 205 6.17 2.76 -9.15
C ALA A 205 5.74 3.68 -8.01
N GLU A 206 6.48 3.63 -6.90
CA GLU A 206 6.33 4.54 -5.76
C GLU A 206 7.57 5.41 -5.60
N LEU A 207 7.36 6.73 -5.54
CA LEU A 207 8.39 7.70 -5.18
C LEU A 207 8.59 7.69 -3.67
N LEU A 208 9.60 6.95 -3.23
CA LEU A 208 10.03 6.92 -1.84
C LEU A 208 10.87 8.15 -1.51
N THR A 209 10.77 8.61 -0.27
CA THR A 209 11.60 9.68 0.28
C THR A 209 12.23 9.08 1.51
N ALA A 210 13.55 8.97 1.51
CA ALA A 210 14.33 8.42 2.60
C ALA A 210 15.50 9.37 2.87
N THR A 211 16.00 9.39 4.10
CA THR A 211 17.24 10.10 4.42
C THR A 211 18.44 9.34 3.85
N VAL A 212 19.57 10.02 3.68
CA VAL A 212 20.81 9.35 3.24
C VAL A 212 21.18 8.24 4.24
N GLU A 213 21.00 8.49 5.54
CA GLU A 213 21.24 7.49 6.58
C GLU A 213 20.38 6.23 6.39
N GLU A 214 19.08 6.38 6.17
CA GLU A 214 18.17 5.26 5.89
C GLU A 214 18.58 4.49 4.63
N LEU A 215 19.01 5.19 3.58
CA LEU A 215 19.49 4.55 2.34
C LEU A 215 20.79 3.78 2.56
N THR A 216 21.73 4.34 3.33
CA THR A 216 22.99 3.64 3.66
C THR A 216 22.77 2.44 4.58
N LEU A 217 21.73 2.44 5.41
CA LEU A 217 21.33 1.27 6.20
C LEU A 217 20.70 0.18 5.32
N LEU A 218 19.93 0.58 4.30
CA LEU A 218 19.27 -0.35 3.37
C LEU A 218 20.22 -0.92 2.32
N PHE A 219 21.19 -0.13 1.88
CA PHE A 219 22.17 -0.49 0.84
C PHE A 219 23.59 -0.21 1.36
N PRO A 220 24.09 -1.00 2.31
CA PRO A 220 25.40 -0.76 2.94
C PRO A 220 26.55 -0.80 1.93
N ASP A 221 26.42 -1.59 0.88
CA ASP A 221 27.45 -1.78 -0.15
C ASP A 221 27.61 -0.58 -1.09
N LYS A 222 26.62 0.33 -1.12
CA LYS A 222 26.60 1.53 -1.97
C LYS A 222 26.74 2.82 -1.15
N LYS A 223 27.43 2.76 -0.01
CA LYS A 223 27.56 3.90 0.90
C LYS A 223 28.40 5.05 0.33
N ASP A 224 29.36 4.72 -0.54
CA ASP A 224 30.36 5.66 -1.07
C ASP A 224 30.04 6.12 -2.52
N GLU A 225 28.93 5.66 -3.11
CA GLU A 225 28.37 6.09 -4.41
C GLU A 225 27.25 7.14 -4.22
#